data_AF-A0A0Q0ZGB2-F1
#
_entry.id   AF-A0A0Q0ZGB2-F1
#
_cell.length_a   1.000
_cell.length_b   1.000
_cell.length_c   1.000
_cell.angle_alpha   90.00
_cell.angle_beta   90.00
_cell.angle_gamma   90.00
#
_symmetry.space_group_name_H-M   'P 1'
#
loop_
_entity.id
_entity.type
_entity.pdbx_description
1 polymer ?
#
loop_
_entity_poly.entity_id
_entity_poly.type
_entity_poly.pdbx_seq_one_letter_code
_entity_poly.pdbx_strand_id
1 'polypeptide(L)'
;MCTVTFIPVKNGYYITSNRDEQWTRANALAPQRYHMNGYDILFPKDTAKGGTWVALKENGDVAVLLNGAFVGHVALPPYAKSRGLILLEVLGHERPSTCFDHLNLEEIEPFTLILFTKGQLHEYRWDGKKKHQALLNNKIAHIWSSATLYTQKTMQERERWFINWQAANQQSIGTDSILNFHRFAGTGDQNNDLVMNRDGKIATVSITHIHLSKDNARMIYLDLKHQVPDLESLAINLKTNHKKNLFNKPLFSSFKKTMIKILNWEYWPLQLVYAPPMLYWFWLSLKARSLFFFSAANPLILNAGFALGRKSKIYELMPTKYYPNTLVCRTEAKTEELLNLCKMQNLGFPMIAKPDVGERGVQVKLLKTATELSLYQQQCKVDFLLQEFIDYEQEAGVFYYRIPGEGKGNISGIVSKEFLAVTGDGVSSIEMLLMKEDRFFLQLPILRNTYGKFLDQVLPVGKLQTLVPYGNHSRGAKFVDSSHMINTELVATIDQLCQKIPEFYFGRLDIKFKNWEDLSAGKNFSVIEVNGAASEPTHMYDPAHSIFFAWKEIIRHWQLLYQISKLNAERKGLSLMSTAEGVKMIRAHAQYLKILA
;
A
#
# COMPACT_ATOMS: atom_id res chain seq x y z
N MET A 1 6.49 26.71 -19.83
CA MET A 1 6.02 27.09 -18.48
C MET A 1 6.76 28.34 -18.08
N CYS A 2 6.12 29.50 -18.05
CA CYS A 2 6.86 30.74 -18.29
C CYS A 2 6.73 31.84 -17.25
N THR A 3 5.53 32.19 -16.78
CA THR A 3 5.38 33.25 -15.76
C THR A 3 4.39 32.85 -14.69
N VAL A 4 4.71 33.18 -13.44
CA VAL A 4 3.86 32.95 -12.28
C VAL A 4 3.78 34.22 -11.46
N THR A 5 2.61 34.59 -10.96
CA THR A 5 2.46 35.66 -9.95
C THR A 5 1.83 35.10 -8.68
N PHE A 6 2.25 35.65 -7.55
CA PHE A 6 1.63 35.46 -6.24
C PHE A 6 1.26 36.83 -5.70
N ILE A 7 -0.02 37.06 -5.37
CA ILE A 7 -0.50 38.37 -4.93
C ILE A 7 -1.34 38.19 -3.65
N PRO A 8 -0.85 38.68 -2.49
CA PRO A 8 -1.64 38.70 -1.27
C PRO A 8 -2.69 39.82 -1.34
N VAL A 9 -3.91 39.52 -0.87
CA VAL A 9 -5.01 40.47 -0.73
C VAL A 9 -5.64 40.34 0.66
N LYS A 10 -6.47 41.31 1.06
CA LYS A 10 -7.05 41.39 2.41
C LYS A 10 -7.70 40.08 2.89
N ASN A 11 -8.34 39.34 1.99
CA ASN A 11 -9.11 38.13 2.30
C ASN A 11 -8.57 36.85 1.64
N GLY A 12 -7.29 36.83 1.22
CA GLY A 12 -6.78 35.68 0.48
C GLY A 12 -5.50 35.91 -0.30
N TYR A 13 -5.28 35.02 -1.27
CA TYR A 13 -4.13 35.03 -2.16
C TYR A 13 -4.59 34.71 -3.59
N TYR A 14 -3.96 35.35 -4.57
CA TYR A 14 -4.06 34.97 -5.96
C TYR A 14 -2.76 34.35 -6.43
N ILE A 15 -2.87 33.23 -7.15
CA ILE A 15 -1.73 32.55 -7.78
C ILE A 15 -2.10 32.33 -9.24
N THR A 16 -1.35 32.94 -10.16
CA THR A 16 -1.68 32.87 -11.61
C THR A 16 -0.48 32.40 -12.40
N SER A 17 -0.67 31.51 -13.37
CA SER A 17 0.39 30.93 -14.20
C SER A 17 0.07 31.01 -15.68
N ASN A 18 1.02 31.53 -16.47
CA ASN A 18 1.05 31.42 -17.94
C ASN A 18 1.83 30.17 -18.33
N ARG A 19 1.18 29.28 -19.09
CA ARG A 19 1.85 28.12 -19.68
C ARG A 19 2.23 28.40 -21.13
N ASP A 20 3.53 28.47 -21.34
CA ASP A 20 4.11 28.45 -22.68
C ASP A 20 4.53 27.04 -23.07
N GLU A 21 4.19 26.65 -24.29
CA GLU A 21 4.34 25.29 -24.80
C GLU A 21 4.53 25.29 -26.32
N GLN A 22 5.08 24.20 -26.86
CA GLN A 22 5.13 24.00 -28.30
C GLN A 22 3.72 23.94 -28.90
N TRP A 23 3.47 24.69 -29.98
CA TRP A 23 2.15 24.76 -30.61
C TRP A 23 1.64 23.38 -31.05
N THR A 24 2.54 22.54 -31.55
CA THR A 24 2.28 21.16 -32.03
C THR A 24 2.01 20.15 -30.92
N ARG A 25 2.26 20.48 -29.65
CA ARG A 25 2.01 19.56 -28.54
C ARG A 25 0.51 19.38 -28.34
N ALA A 26 0.09 18.15 -28.01
CA ALA A 26 -1.31 17.82 -27.72
C ALA A 26 -1.90 18.76 -26.65
N ASN A 27 -3.19 19.08 -26.80
CA ASN A 27 -3.90 19.92 -25.85
C ASN A 27 -3.93 19.27 -24.46
N ALA A 28 -3.80 20.09 -23.43
CA ALA A 28 -4.00 19.66 -22.07
C ALA A 28 -5.50 19.46 -21.80
N LEU A 29 -5.82 18.55 -20.89
CA LEU A 29 -7.17 18.48 -20.35
C LEU A 29 -7.37 19.66 -19.42
N ALA A 30 -8.54 20.30 -19.52
CA ALA A 30 -8.93 21.35 -18.61
C ALA A 30 -9.04 20.84 -17.15
N PRO A 31 -9.09 21.74 -16.14
CA PRO A 31 -8.99 21.33 -14.75
C PRO A 31 -10.09 20.36 -14.33
N GLN A 32 -9.67 19.22 -13.78
CA GLN A 32 -10.57 18.25 -13.18
C GLN A 32 -10.10 17.90 -11.78
N ARG A 33 -11.00 17.34 -10.96
CA ARG A 33 -10.64 16.82 -9.63
C ARG A 33 -10.10 15.40 -9.77
N TYR A 34 -8.90 15.19 -9.26
CA TYR A 34 -8.23 13.90 -9.20
C TYR A 34 -7.98 13.53 -7.73
N HIS A 35 -8.27 12.28 -7.37
CA HIS A 35 -8.04 11.79 -6.01
C HIS A 35 -6.65 11.15 -5.91
N MET A 36 -5.78 11.69 -5.05
CA MET A 36 -4.38 11.26 -4.90
C MET A 36 -3.97 11.29 -3.42
N ASN A 37 -3.42 10.19 -2.91
CA ASN A 37 -2.95 10.06 -1.52
C ASN A 37 -3.98 10.49 -0.45
N GLY A 38 -5.26 10.21 -0.69
CA GLY A 38 -6.35 10.58 0.22
C GLY A 38 -6.78 12.04 0.13
N TYR A 39 -6.28 12.79 -0.87
CA TYR A 39 -6.66 14.18 -1.12
C TYR A 39 -7.28 14.36 -2.50
N ASP A 40 -8.28 15.23 -2.59
CA ASP A 40 -8.71 15.77 -3.87
C ASP A 40 -7.75 16.88 -4.32
N ILE A 41 -7.22 16.74 -5.53
CA ILE A 41 -6.32 17.70 -6.18
C ILE A 41 -6.95 18.13 -7.50
N LEU A 42 -7.13 19.43 -7.66
CA LEU A 42 -7.67 20.08 -8.86
C LEU A 42 -6.52 20.62 -9.71
N PHE A 43 -6.43 20.17 -10.96
CA PHE A 43 -5.40 20.64 -11.90
C PHE A 43 -5.76 20.36 -13.36
N PRO A 44 -5.29 21.19 -14.32
CA PRO A 44 -5.27 20.83 -15.74
C PRO A 44 -4.18 19.77 -16.01
N LYS A 45 -4.43 18.81 -16.89
CA LYS A 45 -3.55 17.64 -17.07
C LYS A 45 -2.84 17.65 -18.41
N ASP A 46 -1.53 17.50 -18.40
CA ASP A 46 -0.74 17.27 -19.62
C ASP A 46 -1.00 15.85 -20.14
N THR A 47 -1.54 15.75 -21.35
CA THR A 47 -1.93 14.47 -21.97
C THR A 47 -0.73 13.63 -22.42
N ALA A 48 0.41 14.24 -22.70
CA ALA A 48 1.59 13.53 -23.21
C ALA A 48 2.40 12.83 -22.11
N LYS A 49 2.50 13.45 -20.93
CA LYS A 49 3.30 12.91 -19.80
C LYS A 49 2.50 12.65 -18.53
N GLY A 50 1.19 12.92 -18.53
CA GLY A 50 0.26 12.64 -17.43
C GLY A 50 0.40 13.54 -16.20
N GLY A 51 1.37 14.45 -16.16
CA GLY A 51 1.61 15.39 -15.07
C GLY A 51 0.83 16.70 -15.19
N THR A 52 1.16 17.66 -14.35
CA THR A 52 0.63 19.03 -14.43
C THR A 52 1.70 20.06 -14.12
N TRP A 53 1.37 21.32 -14.34
CA TRP A 53 2.25 22.45 -14.08
C TRP A 53 1.71 23.41 -13.02
N VAL A 54 0.46 23.21 -12.62
CA VAL A 54 -0.22 23.98 -11.59
C VAL A 54 -1.28 23.09 -10.95
N ALA A 55 -1.34 23.05 -9.62
CA ALA A 55 -2.32 22.25 -8.92
C ALA A 55 -2.76 22.91 -7.62
N LEU A 56 -4.03 22.71 -7.29
CA LEU A 56 -4.68 23.12 -6.06
C LEU A 56 -5.15 21.88 -5.31
N LYS A 57 -4.67 21.71 -4.08
CA LYS A 57 -5.12 20.65 -3.17
C LYS A 57 -6.32 21.13 -2.37
N GLU A 58 -7.22 20.21 -2.01
CA GLU A 58 -8.47 20.53 -1.30
C GLU A 58 -8.29 21.18 0.09
N ASN A 59 -7.09 21.09 0.68
CA ASN A 59 -6.74 21.74 1.93
C ASN A 59 -6.22 23.19 1.75
N GLY A 60 -6.19 23.70 0.52
CA GLY A 60 -5.70 25.03 0.16
C GLY A 60 -4.22 25.11 -0.19
N ASP A 61 -3.48 23.99 -0.18
CA ASP A 61 -2.10 23.98 -0.68
C ASP A 61 -2.08 24.15 -2.21
N VAL A 62 -1.17 24.96 -2.74
CA VAL A 62 -1.00 25.21 -4.18
C VAL A 62 0.44 24.99 -4.58
N ALA A 63 0.67 24.33 -5.71
CA ALA A 63 1.98 24.17 -6.31
C ALA A 63 1.97 24.63 -7.77
N VAL A 64 3.03 25.31 -8.20
CA VAL A 64 3.24 25.74 -9.58
C VAL A 64 4.68 25.42 -10.01
N LEU A 65 4.83 24.84 -11.20
CA LEU A 65 6.10 24.40 -11.76
C LEU A 65 6.58 25.35 -12.87
N LEU A 66 7.84 25.80 -12.80
CA LEU A 66 8.56 26.52 -13.84
C LEU A 66 9.72 25.68 -14.38
N ASN A 67 10.06 25.88 -15.64
CA ASN A 67 11.17 25.15 -16.27
C ASN A 67 12.52 25.77 -15.90
N GLY A 68 13.48 24.92 -15.55
CA GLY A 68 14.82 25.33 -15.15
C GLY A 68 14.91 25.82 -13.70
N ALA A 69 16.13 25.81 -13.17
CA ALA A 69 16.45 26.39 -11.87
C ALA A 69 16.84 27.87 -12.04
N PHE A 70 18.14 28.18 -12.09
CA PHE A 70 18.63 29.57 -12.14
C PHE A 70 18.94 30.07 -13.55
N VAL A 71 19.37 29.16 -14.43
CA VAL A 71 19.77 29.44 -15.81
C VAL A 71 19.14 28.41 -16.75
N GLY A 72 19.17 28.68 -18.05
CA GLY A 72 18.85 27.66 -19.05
C GLY A 72 19.81 26.47 -18.92
N HIS A 73 19.26 25.25 -19.00
CA HIS A 73 20.03 24.01 -18.95
C HIS A 73 20.01 23.30 -20.30
N VAL A 74 21.05 22.49 -20.57
CA VAL A 74 21.08 21.59 -21.73
C VAL A 74 20.29 20.33 -21.37
N ALA A 75 19.35 19.92 -22.22
CA ALA A 75 18.58 18.71 -21.98
C ALA A 75 19.44 17.45 -22.19
N LEU A 76 19.43 16.54 -21.21
CA LEU A 76 20.20 15.29 -21.21
C LEU A 76 19.25 14.09 -20.98
N PRO A 77 18.45 13.69 -21.99
CA PRO A 77 17.64 12.49 -21.89
C PRO A 77 18.52 11.21 -21.86
N PRO A 78 18.04 10.09 -21.28
CA PRO A 78 16.69 9.88 -20.74
C PRO A 78 16.50 10.43 -19.32
N TYR A 79 15.28 10.87 -19.01
CA TYR A 79 14.90 11.29 -17.65
C TYR A 79 14.01 10.23 -17.00
N ALA A 80 14.21 9.99 -15.69
CA ALA A 80 13.48 8.99 -14.93
C ALA A 80 11.98 9.31 -14.78
N LYS A 81 11.61 10.60 -14.67
CA LYS A 81 10.23 11.06 -14.49
C LYS A 81 10.04 12.49 -15.02
N SER A 82 8.82 12.82 -15.45
CA SER A 82 8.49 14.19 -15.86
C SER A 82 8.35 15.12 -14.65
N ARG A 83 8.81 16.37 -14.78
CA ARG A 83 8.69 17.40 -13.73
C ARG A 83 7.25 17.64 -13.28
N GLY A 84 6.28 17.48 -14.18
CA GLY A 84 4.87 17.63 -13.83
C GLY A 84 4.31 16.51 -12.96
N LEU A 85 4.92 15.31 -12.99
CA LEU A 85 4.61 14.24 -12.04
C LEU A 85 5.28 14.49 -10.68
N ILE A 86 6.47 15.10 -10.68
CA ILE A 86 7.15 15.53 -9.44
C ILE A 86 6.29 16.54 -8.67
N LEU A 87 5.69 17.52 -9.35
CA LEU A 87 4.75 18.46 -8.72
C LEU A 87 3.60 17.71 -8.02
N LEU A 88 2.98 16.73 -8.70
CA LEU A 88 1.87 15.95 -8.14
C LEU A 88 2.31 15.07 -6.96
N GLU A 89 3.49 14.49 -7.02
CA GLU A 89 4.06 13.68 -5.94
C GLU A 89 4.31 14.53 -4.69
N VAL A 90 4.89 15.72 -4.86
CA VAL A 90 5.14 16.67 -3.77
C VAL A 90 3.83 17.20 -3.18
N LEU A 91 2.93 17.75 -4.01
CA LEU A 91 1.69 18.36 -3.52
C LEU A 91 0.73 17.30 -2.94
N GLY A 92 0.69 16.12 -3.55
CA GLY A 92 -0.12 15.00 -3.09
C GLY A 92 0.32 14.44 -1.73
N HIS A 93 1.53 14.75 -1.26
CA HIS A 93 2.00 14.30 0.05
C HIS A 93 1.34 15.09 1.21
N GLU A 94 1.21 14.47 2.40
CA GLU A 94 0.66 15.14 3.60
C GLU A 94 1.51 16.34 4.04
N ARG A 95 2.83 16.24 3.84
CA ARG A 95 3.82 17.28 4.12
C ARG A 95 4.59 17.60 2.84
N PRO A 96 4.09 18.50 1.98
CA PRO A 96 4.71 18.80 0.70
C PRO A 96 6.17 19.25 0.81
N SER A 97 6.48 20.18 1.73
CA SER A 97 7.87 20.64 1.97
C SER A 97 8.83 19.49 2.31
N THR A 98 8.47 18.67 3.30
CA THR A 98 9.28 17.50 3.71
C THR A 98 9.41 16.46 2.61
N CYS A 99 8.36 16.26 1.79
CA CYS A 99 8.43 15.37 0.65
C CYS A 99 9.49 15.84 -0.35
N PHE A 100 9.49 17.14 -0.69
CA PHE A 100 10.49 17.71 -1.57
C PHE A 100 11.92 17.49 -1.04
N ASP A 101 12.15 17.69 0.25
CA ASP A 101 13.47 17.53 0.87
C ASP A 101 14.04 16.12 0.70
N HIS A 102 13.21 15.08 0.83
CA HIS A 102 13.64 13.68 0.76
C HIS A 102 13.50 13.03 -0.62
N LEU A 103 12.83 13.68 -1.58
CA LEU A 103 12.59 13.10 -2.90
C LEU A 103 13.89 12.84 -3.68
N ASN A 104 14.10 11.65 -4.24
CA ASN A 104 15.24 11.46 -5.16
C ASN A 104 14.94 12.18 -6.48
N LEU A 105 15.81 13.13 -6.85
CA LEU A 105 15.73 13.91 -8.09
C LEU A 105 16.87 13.58 -9.08
N GLU A 106 17.61 12.50 -8.84
CA GLU A 106 18.53 11.95 -9.83
C GLU A 106 17.80 11.68 -11.15
N GLU A 107 18.43 12.03 -12.26
CA GLU A 107 17.85 11.91 -13.62
C GLU A 107 16.52 12.66 -13.81
N ILE A 108 16.26 13.68 -12.98
CA ILE A 108 15.16 14.62 -13.17
C ILE A 108 15.68 15.93 -13.77
N GLU A 109 15.01 16.40 -14.81
CA GLU A 109 15.34 17.66 -15.47
C GLU A 109 15.20 18.87 -14.52
N PRO A 110 16.11 19.87 -14.54
CA PRO A 110 16.04 21.04 -13.67
C PRO A 110 14.71 21.80 -13.70
N PHE A 111 14.28 22.28 -12.54
CA PHE A 111 13.01 22.98 -12.36
C PHE A 111 12.97 23.89 -11.15
N THR A 112 11.99 24.78 -11.15
CA THR A 112 11.61 25.61 -10.00
C THR A 112 10.17 25.28 -9.63
N LEU A 113 9.90 25.07 -8.35
CA LEU A 113 8.60 24.75 -7.78
C LEU A 113 8.22 25.81 -6.75
N ILE A 114 7.16 26.56 -7.06
CA ILE A 114 6.56 27.51 -6.13
C ILE A 114 5.48 26.76 -5.35
N LEU A 115 5.64 26.67 -4.03
CA LEU A 115 4.77 25.93 -3.15
C LEU A 115 4.19 26.85 -2.08
N PHE A 116 2.88 27.07 -2.13
CA PHE A 116 2.14 27.71 -1.05
C PHE A 116 1.47 26.65 -0.21
N THR A 117 1.93 26.46 1.03
CA THR A 117 1.39 25.44 1.94
C THR A 117 1.33 25.95 3.37
N LYS A 118 0.23 25.65 4.08
CA LYS A 118 0.01 26.07 5.48
C LYS A 118 0.26 27.56 5.72
N GLY A 119 -0.10 28.40 4.75
CA GLY A 119 0.12 29.84 4.81
C GLY A 119 1.57 30.28 4.62
N GLN A 120 2.49 29.40 4.26
CA GLN A 120 3.87 29.74 3.92
C GLN A 120 4.11 29.63 2.42
N LEU A 121 4.90 30.55 1.86
CA LEU A 121 5.28 30.55 0.46
C LEU A 121 6.74 30.10 0.34
N HIS A 122 6.97 28.98 -0.32
CA HIS A 122 8.30 28.41 -0.54
C HIS A 122 8.64 28.41 -2.02
N GLU A 123 9.90 28.69 -2.33
CA GLU A 123 10.50 28.48 -3.63
C GLU A 123 11.54 27.37 -3.52
N TYR A 124 11.31 26.28 -4.24
CA TYR A 124 12.24 25.17 -4.34
C TYR A 124 12.84 25.12 -5.74
N ARG A 125 14.16 24.91 -5.84
CA ARG A 125 14.83 24.73 -7.13
C ARG A 125 15.67 23.47 -7.13
N TRP A 126 15.59 22.71 -8.21
CA TRP A 126 16.47 21.60 -8.52
C TRP A 126 17.33 21.97 -9.72
N ASP A 127 18.65 22.11 -9.52
CA ASP A 127 19.57 22.54 -10.58
C ASP A 127 20.19 21.37 -11.38
N GLY A 128 19.77 20.14 -11.11
CA GLY A 128 20.34 18.91 -11.68
C GLY A 128 21.43 18.27 -10.82
N LYS A 129 21.91 18.95 -9.77
CA LYS A 129 22.93 18.45 -8.84
C LYS A 129 22.52 18.61 -7.38
N LYS A 130 21.92 19.75 -7.03
CA LYS A 130 21.56 20.13 -5.66
C LYS A 130 20.16 20.75 -5.62
N LYS A 131 19.51 20.53 -4.47
CA LYS A 131 18.26 21.19 -4.12
C LYS A 131 18.57 22.51 -3.43
N HIS A 132 17.82 23.53 -3.79
CA HIS A 132 17.84 24.87 -3.19
C HIS A 132 16.44 25.20 -2.70
N GLN A 133 16.35 25.94 -1.61
CA GLN A 133 15.09 26.35 -1.02
C GLN A 133 15.16 27.78 -0.47
N ALA A 134 14.08 28.52 -0.64
CA ALA A 134 13.90 29.84 -0.07
C ALA A 134 12.47 29.98 0.49
N LEU A 135 12.37 30.39 1.76
CA LEU A 135 11.10 30.81 2.34
C LEU A 135 10.87 32.28 1.97
N LEU A 136 9.77 32.55 1.27
CA LEU A 136 9.45 33.88 0.76
C LEU A 136 8.41 34.58 1.62
N ASN A 137 8.47 35.90 1.65
CA ASN A 137 7.51 36.72 2.39
C ASN A 137 6.15 36.69 1.68
N ASN A 138 5.19 35.96 2.23
CA ASN A 138 3.83 35.84 1.69
C ASN A 138 2.97 37.11 1.84
N LYS A 139 3.48 38.18 2.47
CA LYS A 139 2.77 39.47 2.65
C LYS A 139 3.04 40.47 1.53
N ILE A 140 4.00 40.17 0.65
CA ILE A 140 4.28 40.97 -0.54
C ILE A 140 4.00 40.13 -1.78
N ALA A 141 3.75 40.82 -2.89
CA ALA A 141 3.52 40.14 -4.16
C ALA A 141 4.84 39.75 -4.82
N HIS A 142 4.82 38.65 -5.57
CA HIS A 142 5.98 38.10 -6.27
C HIS A 142 5.62 37.77 -7.71
N ILE A 143 6.61 37.85 -8.59
CA ILE A 143 6.53 37.36 -9.97
C ILE A 143 7.77 36.52 -10.27
N TRP A 144 7.57 35.41 -10.97
CA TRP A 144 8.63 34.54 -11.46
C TRP A 144 8.53 34.40 -12.95
N SER A 145 9.69 34.27 -13.59
CA SER A 145 9.82 33.97 -15.01
C SER A 145 10.75 32.77 -15.22
N SER A 146 10.49 31.96 -16.24
CA SER A 146 11.24 30.73 -16.52
C SER A 146 12.64 31.01 -17.06
N ALA A 147 13.67 30.50 -16.38
CA ALA A 147 15.08 30.69 -16.74
C ALA A 147 15.46 30.08 -18.10
N THR A 148 14.70 29.08 -18.57
CA THR A 148 14.95 28.44 -19.87
C THR A 148 14.42 29.20 -21.07
N LEU A 149 13.51 30.16 -20.87
CA LEU A 149 12.76 30.79 -21.98
C LEU A 149 12.99 32.30 -22.08
N TYR A 150 13.40 32.96 -21.00
CA TYR A 150 13.61 34.40 -20.95
C TYR A 150 15.03 34.76 -20.57
N THR A 151 15.56 35.78 -21.24
CA THR A 151 16.82 36.40 -20.85
C THR A 151 16.64 37.20 -19.56
N GLN A 152 17.74 37.49 -18.85
CA GLN A 152 17.70 38.33 -17.66
C GLN A 152 17.04 39.70 -17.92
N LYS A 153 17.28 40.28 -19.11
CA LYS A 153 16.64 41.53 -19.54
C LYS A 153 15.12 41.40 -19.62
N THR A 154 14.63 40.35 -20.28
CA THR A 154 13.18 40.08 -20.41
C THR A 154 12.53 39.82 -19.06
N MET A 155 13.22 39.13 -18.14
CA MET A 155 12.73 38.92 -16.78
C MET A 155 12.56 40.25 -16.01
N GLN A 156 13.56 41.13 -16.09
CA GLN A 156 13.51 42.46 -15.48
C GLN A 156 12.40 43.34 -16.07
N GLU A 157 12.14 43.24 -17.37
CA GLU A 157 11.03 43.94 -18.03
C GLU A 157 9.67 43.46 -17.51
N ARG A 158 9.48 42.14 -17.37
CA ARG A 158 8.25 41.57 -16.79
C ARG A 158 8.05 41.96 -15.33
N GLU A 159 9.12 41.98 -14.54
CA GLU A 159 9.08 42.50 -13.16
C GLU A 159 8.66 43.97 -13.14
N ARG A 160 9.20 44.79 -14.03
CA ARG A 160 8.82 46.20 -14.15
C ARG A 160 7.35 46.38 -14.54
N TRP A 161 6.85 45.61 -15.51
CA TRP A 161 5.43 45.63 -15.89
C TRP A 161 4.53 45.25 -14.72
N PHE A 162 4.92 44.24 -13.94
CA PHE A 162 4.18 43.80 -12.77
C PHE A 162 4.13 44.88 -11.67
N ILE A 163 5.28 45.49 -11.36
CA ILE A 163 5.36 46.58 -10.38
C ILE A 163 4.50 47.78 -10.81
N ASN A 164 4.61 48.19 -12.08
CA ASN A 164 3.82 49.30 -12.61
C ASN A 164 2.32 49.00 -12.60
N TRP A 165 1.93 47.78 -13.01
CA TRP A 165 0.54 47.34 -12.95
C TRP A 165 0.01 47.33 -11.51
N GLN A 166 0.79 46.84 -10.54
CA GLN A 166 0.41 46.87 -9.13
C GLN A 166 0.21 48.28 -8.61
N ALA A 167 1.13 49.19 -8.92
CA ALA A 167 1.04 50.60 -8.52
C ALA A 167 -0.22 51.25 -9.09
N ALA A 168 -0.57 50.97 -10.35
CA ALA A 168 -1.76 51.50 -11.00
C ALA A 168 -3.08 50.91 -10.46
N ASN A 169 -3.07 49.71 -9.86
CA ASN A 169 -4.27 48.97 -9.47
C ASN A 169 -4.43 48.80 -7.94
N GLN A 170 -3.66 49.54 -7.12
CA GLN A 170 -3.61 49.35 -5.65
C GLN A 170 -4.98 49.33 -4.94
N GLN A 171 -5.98 50.03 -5.49
CA GLN A 171 -7.32 50.12 -4.89
C GLN A 171 -8.30 49.02 -5.34
N SER A 172 -7.98 48.23 -6.39
CA SER A 172 -8.93 47.29 -7.01
C SER A 172 -8.26 46.06 -7.65
N ILE A 173 -7.30 45.44 -6.96
CA ILE A 173 -6.75 44.15 -7.37
C ILE A 173 -7.79 43.04 -7.20
N GLY A 174 -8.21 42.44 -8.31
CA GLY A 174 -9.18 41.35 -8.36
C GLY A 174 -8.92 40.41 -9.53
N THR A 175 -9.73 39.36 -9.66
CA THR A 175 -9.57 38.34 -10.72
C THR A 175 -9.46 38.94 -12.11
N ASP A 176 -10.32 39.87 -12.49
CA ASP A 176 -10.34 40.44 -13.84
C ASP A 176 -9.09 41.29 -14.14
N SER A 177 -8.66 42.13 -13.19
CA SER A 177 -7.46 42.95 -13.38
C SER A 177 -6.19 42.10 -13.45
N ILE A 178 -6.12 41.01 -12.68
CA ILE A 178 -5.01 40.04 -12.75
C ILE A 178 -5.03 39.28 -14.08
N LEU A 179 -6.19 38.73 -14.49
CA LEU A 179 -6.30 38.02 -15.75
C LEU A 179 -5.97 38.94 -16.94
N ASN A 180 -6.40 40.20 -16.91
CA ASN A 180 -6.05 41.19 -17.92
C ASN A 180 -4.54 41.46 -17.97
N PHE A 181 -3.88 41.61 -16.83
CA PHE A 181 -2.41 41.69 -16.79
C PHE A 181 -1.77 40.47 -17.44
N HIS A 182 -2.19 39.26 -17.06
CA HIS A 182 -1.64 38.02 -17.61
C HIS A 182 -1.96 37.78 -19.10
N ARG A 183 -2.96 38.47 -19.66
CA ARG A 183 -3.35 38.39 -21.08
C ARG A 183 -2.69 39.46 -21.95
N PHE A 184 -2.46 40.66 -21.42
CA PHE A 184 -2.19 41.85 -22.23
C PHE A 184 -0.95 42.64 -21.80
N ALA A 185 -0.30 42.29 -20.69
CA ALA A 185 0.93 42.99 -20.30
C ALA A 185 2.08 42.71 -21.28
N GLY A 186 2.69 43.78 -21.75
CA GLY A 186 3.71 43.72 -22.79
C GLY A 186 3.91 45.07 -23.46
N THR A 187 4.72 45.08 -24.51
CA THR A 187 4.96 46.25 -25.37
C THR A 187 4.46 46.03 -26.80
N GLY A 188 3.74 44.93 -27.07
CA GLY A 188 3.38 44.50 -28.41
C GLY A 188 4.46 43.64 -29.07
N ASP A 189 5.49 43.22 -28.33
CA ASP A 189 6.50 42.29 -28.80
C ASP A 189 5.98 40.86 -28.64
N GLN A 190 5.47 40.29 -29.73
CA GLN A 190 4.91 38.93 -29.73
C GLN A 190 5.89 37.88 -29.20
N ASN A 191 7.21 38.11 -29.21
CA ASN A 191 8.18 37.15 -28.70
C ASN A 191 8.37 37.18 -27.17
N ASN A 192 8.04 38.30 -26.53
CA ASN A 192 8.41 38.59 -25.14
C ASN A 192 7.27 39.13 -24.25
N ASP A 193 6.12 39.51 -24.81
CA ASP A 193 4.90 39.84 -24.09
C ASP A 193 4.41 38.67 -23.20
N LEU A 194 3.60 38.91 -22.17
CA LEU A 194 3.18 37.84 -21.25
C LEU A 194 2.42 36.72 -21.95
N VAL A 195 1.60 37.06 -22.94
CA VAL A 195 1.09 36.14 -23.95
C VAL A 195 2.00 36.23 -25.16
N MET A 196 2.91 35.27 -25.28
CA MET A 196 3.90 35.26 -26.37
C MET A 196 3.52 34.27 -27.47
N ASN A 197 4.05 34.52 -28.67
CA ASN A 197 4.03 33.66 -29.83
C ASN A 197 5.35 33.84 -30.61
N ARG A 198 6.28 32.89 -30.46
CA ARG A 198 7.56 32.86 -31.17
C ARG A 198 7.44 32.08 -32.46
N ASP A 199 7.16 32.80 -33.54
CA ASP A 199 7.06 32.29 -34.91
C ASP A 199 6.09 31.09 -35.06
N GLY A 200 5.04 31.02 -34.25
CA GLY A 200 4.09 29.90 -34.24
C GLY A 200 4.66 28.57 -33.70
N LYS A 201 5.90 28.55 -33.22
CA LYS A 201 6.56 27.34 -32.69
C LYS A 201 6.31 27.15 -31.20
N ILE A 202 6.48 28.20 -30.41
CA ILE A 202 6.21 28.22 -28.97
C ILE A 202 5.28 29.39 -28.69
N ALA A 203 4.16 29.11 -28.05
CA ALA A 203 3.18 30.13 -27.69
C ALA A 203 2.66 29.92 -26.27
N THR A 204 2.08 30.96 -25.68
CA THR A 204 1.29 30.84 -24.46
C THR A 204 -0.03 30.16 -24.79
N VAL A 205 -0.21 28.93 -24.30
CA VAL A 205 -1.36 28.08 -24.65
C VAL A 205 -2.46 28.11 -23.60
N SER A 206 -2.16 28.53 -22.36
CA SER A 206 -3.20 28.68 -21.33
C SER A 206 -2.77 29.61 -20.19
N ILE A 207 -3.76 30.14 -19.49
CA ILE A 207 -3.61 30.87 -18.23
C ILE A 207 -4.43 30.15 -17.16
N THR A 208 -3.79 29.80 -16.05
CA THR A 208 -4.47 29.21 -14.89
C THR A 208 -4.40 30.16 -13.72
N HIS A 209 -5.55 30.58 -13.21
CA HIS A 209 -5.70 31.52 -12.09
C HIS A 209 -6.35 30.82 -10.91
N ILE A 210 -5.73 30.93 -9.73
CA ILE A 210 -6.25 30.37 -8.48
C ILE A 210 -6.49 31.52 -7.52
N HIS A 211 -7.72 31.62 -7.01
CA HIS A 211 -8.08 32.48 -5.90
C HIS A 211 -8.29 31.64 -4.65
N LEU A 212 -7.44 31.83 -3.65
CA LEU A 212 -7.55 31.25 -2.32
C LEU A 212 -8.18 32.27 -1.39
N SER A 213 -9.40 32.01 -0.91
CA SER A 213 -10.02 32.77 0.18
C SER A 213 -9.98 31.96 1.48
N LYS A 214 -10.42 32.55 2.60
CA LYS A 214 -10.50 31.85 3.89
C LYS A 214 -11.32 30.56 3.84
N ASP A 215 -12.39 30.56 3.04
CA ASP A 215 -13.41 29.51 3.08
C ASP A 215 -13.52 28.71 1.78
N ASN A 216 -13.03 29.26 0.68
CA ASN A 216 -13.16 28.66 -0.65
C ASN A 216 -11.89 28.86 -1.45
N ALA A 217 -11.59 27.91 -2.32
CA ALA A 217 -10.59 28.07 -3.37
C ALA A 217 -11.28 27.94 -4.74
N ARG A 218 -10.92 28.80 -5.69
CA ARG A 218 -11.45 28.76 -7.07
C ARG A 218 -10.30 28.71 -8.05
N MET A 219 -10.32 27.75 -8.97
CA MET A 219 -9.45 27.70 -10.13
C MET A 219 -10.23 28.16 -11.36
N ILE A 220 -9.65 29.07 -12.13
CA ILE A 220 -10.12 29.52 -13.44
C ILE A 220 -9.05 29.14 -14.46
N TYR A 221 -9.46 28.50 -15.54
CA TYR A 221 -8.59 28.09 -16.62
C TYR A 221 -9.06 28.73 -17.91
N LEU A 222 -8.13 29.42 -18.59
CA LEU A 222 -8.33 30.02 -19.90
C LEU A 222 -7.47 29.24 -20.89
N ASP A 223 -8.11 28.51 -21.79
CA ASP A 223 -7.42 27.92 -22.95
C ASP A 223 -7.26 28.97 -24.05
N LEU A 224 -6.03 29.21 -24.49
CA LEU A 224 -5.70 30.20 -25.53
C LEU A 224 -5.47 29.56 -26.90
N LYS A 225 -5.53 28.23 -27.04
CA LYS A 225 -5.38 27.55 -28.34
C LYS A 225 -6.66 27.58 -29.19
N HIS A 226 -7.83 27.73 -28.57
CA HIS A 226 -9.12 27.75 -29.26
C HIS A 226 -9.51 29.19 -29.67
N GLN A 227 -10.19 29.36 -30.81
CA GLN A 227 -10.56 30.69 -31.36
C GLN A 227 -11.47 31.52 -30.44
N VAL A 228 -12.19 30.85 -29.53
CA VAL A 228 -12.90 31.46 -28.41
C VAL A 228 -12.33 30.84 -27.13
N PRO A 229 -11.76 31.63 -26.20
CA PRO A 229 -11.21 31.08 -24.96
C PRO A 229 -12.32 30.45 -24.12
N ASP A 230 -12.26 29.13 -23.93
CA ASP A 230 -13.15 28.45 -22.98
C ASP A 230 -12.72 28.78 -21.56
N LEU A 231 -13.62 29.41 -20.81
CA LEU A 231 -13.42 29.75 -19.41
C LEU A 231 -14.04 28.65 -18.55
N GLU A 232 -13.19 27.79 -18.02
CA GLU A 232 -13.61 26.78 -17.06
C GLU A 232 -13.31 27.25 -15.64
N SER A 233 -14.28 27.09 -14.74
CA SER A 233 -14.07 27.43 -13.33
C SER A 233 -14.58 26.35 -12.41
N LEU A 234 -13.72 25.92 -11.49
CA LEU A 234 -14.06 24.96 -10.44
C LEU A 234 -13.75 25.55 -9.07
N ALA A 235 -14.72 25.44 -8.17
CA ALA A 235 -14.59 25.85 -6.77
C ALA A 235 -14.45 24.63 -5.84
N ILE A 236 -13.74 24.82 -4.73
CA ILE A 236 -13.58 23.87 -3.62
C ILE A 236 -13.92 24.60 -2.32
N ASN A 237 -14.79 24.01 -1.51
CA ASN A 237 -15.15 24.53 -0.19
C ASN A 237 -14.14 24.01 0.86
N LEU A 238 -13.37 24.92 1.45
CA LEU A 238 -12.32 24.60 2.42
C LEU A 238 -12.89 24.31 3.82
N LYS A 239 -14.12 24.76 4.14
CA LYS A 239 -14.78 24.58 5.45
C LYS A 239 -15.45 23.22 5.62
N THR A 240 -16.11 22.68 4.58
CA THR A 240 -16.76 21.35 4.66
C THR A 240 -15.75 20.21 4.79
N ASN A 241 -14.56 20.37 4.20
CA ASN A 241 -13.47 19.39 4.31
C ASN A 241 -12.70 19.50 5.63
N HIS A 242 -12.89 20.58 6.40
CA HIS A 242 -12.36 20.69 7.76
C HIS A 242 -13.12 19.81 8.78
N LYS A 243 -14.41 19.52 8.58
CA LYS A 243 -15.18 18.60 9.46
C LYS A 243 -14.85 17.13 9.24
N LYS A 244 -14.49 16.71 8.01
CA LYS A 244 -13.84 15.40 7.77
C LYS A 244 -12.44 15.30 8.42
N ASN A 245 -11.83 16.42 8.79
CA ASN A 245 -10.45 16.51 9.29
C ASN A 245 -10.29 16.65 10.81
N LEU A 246 -11.37 16.76 11.59
CA LEU A 246 -11.25 16.81 13.06
C LEU A 246 -10.89 15.45 13.68
N PHE A 247 -11.24 14.33 13.03
CA PHE A 247 -10.81 12.98 13.41
C PHE A 247 -9.56 12.50 12.67
N ASN A 248 -9.07 13.28 11.69
CA ASN A 248 -7.90 12.99 10.86
C ASN A 248 -6.75 13.98 11.12
N LYS A 249 -6.49 14.36 12.38
CA LYS A 249 -5.15 14.91 12.69
C LYS A 249 -4.13 13.77 12.51
N PRO A 250 -3.18 13.86 11.57
CA PRO A 250 -2.20 12.79 11.30
C PRO A 250 -1.31 12.50 12.51
N LEU A 251 -1.07 13.49 13.37
CA LEU A 251 -0.40 13.29 14.67
C LEU A 251 -1.23 12.43 15.63
N PHE A 252 -2.54 12.63 15.73
CA PHE A 252 -3.41 11.81 16.59
C PHE A 252 -3.61 10.41 16.00
N SER A 253 -3.74 10.29 14.68
CA SER A 253 -3.85 8.99 13.99
C SER A 253 -2.55 8.17 14.12
N SER A 254 -1.39 8.79 13.89
CA SER A 254 -0.09 8.15 14.06
C SER A 254 0.18 7.79 15.53
N PHE A 255 -0.12 8.71 16.46
CA PHE A 255 -0.02 8.44 17.90
C PHE A 255 -0.95 7.30 18.34
N LYS A 256 -2.22 7.31 17.91
CA LYS A 256 -3.18 6.23 18.19
C LYS A 256 -2.66 4.89 17.68
N LYS A 257 -2.17 4.82 16.43
CA LYS A 257 -1.58 3.59 15.87
C LYS A 257 -0.39 3.09 16.70
N THR A 258 0.51 3.99 17.06
CA THR A 258 1.68 3.67 17.87
C THR A 258 1.27 3.19 19.26
N MET A 259 0.30 3.85 19.90
CA MET A 259 -0.22 3.47 21.21
C MET A 259 -0.91 2.10 21.17
N ILE A 260 -1.74 1.81 20.16
CA ILE A 260 -2.34 0.48 19.95
C ILE A 260 -1.23 -0.58 19.85
N LYS A 261 -0.21 -0.34 19.03
CA LYS A 261 0.88 -1.31 18.83
C LYS A 261 1.75 -1.50 20.07
N ILE A 262 1.93 -0.47 20.90
CA ILE A 262 2.72 -0.58 22.14
C ILE A 262 1.92 -1.33 23.21
N LEU A 263 0.63 -1.01 23.39
CA LEU A 263 -0.19 -1.57 24.46
C LEU A 263 -0.65 -3.01 24.17
N ASN A 264 -0.77 -3.40 22.91
CA ASN A 264 -1.21 -4.73 22.52
C ASN A 264 -0.04 -5.53 21.96
N TRP A 265 0.47 -6.46 22.77
CA TRP A 265 1.69 -7.22 22.45
C TRP A 265 1.57 -8.09 21.20
N GLU A 266 0.35 -8.47 20.79
CA GLU A 266 0.10 -9.21 19.56
C GLU A 266 0.58 -8.46 18.29
N TYR A 267 0.81 -7.14 18.37
CA TYR A 267 1.35 -6.34 17.28
C TYR A 267 2.85 -6.04 17.42
N TRP A 268 3.50 -6.56 18.46
CA TRP A 268 4.92 -6.34 18.66
C TRP A 268 5.74 -7.04 17.57
N PRO A 269 6.90 -6.49 17.19
CA PRO A 269 7.81 -7.16 16.28
C PRO A 269 8.17 -8.56 16.78
N LEU A 270 8.17 -9.56 15.89
CA LEU A 270 8.48 -10.95 16.25
C LEU A 270 9.82 -11.09 16.97
N GLN A 271 10.81 -10.30 16.60
CA GLN A 271 12.12 -10.31 17.26
C GLN A 271 12.01 -9.99 18.76
N LEU A 272 11.12 -9.07 19.13
CA LEU A 272 10.89 -8.69 20.52
C LEU A 272 10.12 -9.77 21.27
N VAL A 273 9.09 -10.36 20.64
CA VAL A 273 8.29 -11.44 21.22
C VAL A 273 9.15 -12.68 21.47
N TYR A 274 10.02 -13.04 20.51
CA TYR A 274 10.83 -14.26 20.58
C TYR A 274 12.17 -14.10 21.31
N ALA A 275 12.68 -12.89 21.51
CA ALA A 275 13.99 -12.68 22.16
C ALA A 275 14.10 -13.38 23.53
N PRO A 276 13.13 -13.31 24.45
CA PRO A 276 13.24 -14.01 25.73
C PRO A 276 13.14 -15.54 25.60
N PRO A 277 12.14 -16.13 24.90
CA PRO A 277 12.11 -17.58 24.69
C PRO A 277 13.36 -18.13 24.01
N MET A 278 14.05 -17.38 23.13
CA MET A 278 15.23 -17.87 22.41
C MET A 278 16.34 -18.44 23.32
N LEU A 279 16.44 -17.99 24.57
CA LEU A 279 17.34 -18.61 25.56
C LEU A 279 17.04 -20.11 25.75
N TYR A 280 15.76 -20.48 25.76
CA TYR A 280 15.31 -21.86 25.84
C TYR A 280 15.57 -22.64 24.54
N TRP A 281 15.43 -22.00 23.36
CA TRP A 281 15.84 -22.61 22.09
C TRP A 281 17.32 -23.00 22.10
N PHE A 282 18.19 -22.11 22.58
CA PHE A 282 19.62 -22.40 22.70
C PHE A 282 19.90 -23.51 23.71
N TRP A 283 19.17 -23.56 24.82
CA TRP A 283 19.26 -24.68 25.77
C TRP A 283 18.87 -26.03 25.12
N LEU A 284 17.77 -26.08 24.38
CA LEU A 284 17.37 -27.27 23.61
C LEU A 284 18.40 -27.64 22.54
N SER A 285 18.97 -26.63 21.87
CA SER A 285 20.01 -26.82 20.85
C SER A 285 21.28 -27.44 21.42
N LEU A 286 21.70 -27.03 22.63
CA LEU A 286 22.81 -27.64 23.36
C LEU A 286 22.51 -29.10 23.71
N LYS A 287 21.30 -29.39 24.21
CA LYS A 287 20.87 -30.77 24.50
C LYS A 287 20.78 -31.66 23.25
N ALA A 288 20.39 -31.08 22.11
CA ALA A 288 20.32 -31.77 20.82
C ALA A 288 21.69 -31.90 20.14
N ARG A 289 22.68 -31.10 20.55
CA ARG A 289 23.93 -30.87 19.81
C ARG A 289 23.70 -30.40 18.37
N SER A 290 22.62 -29.64 18.15
CA SER A 290 22.27 -29.02 16.87
C SER A 290 21.43 -27.76 17.09
N LEU A 291 21.83 -26.65 16.48
CA LEU A 291 21.02 -25.41 16.44
C LEU A 291 19.72 -25.57 15.64
N PHE A 292 19.68 -26.57 14.77
CA PHE A 292 18.57 -26.89 13.88
C PHE A 292 17.93 -28.23 14.28
N PHE A 293 17.79 -28.44 15.60
CA PHE A 293 17.33 -29.70 16.17
C PHE A 293 15.98 -30.16 15.65
N PHE A 294 15.15 -29.27 15.09
CA PHE A 294 13.84 -29.56 14.53
C PHE A 294 13.87 -30.39 13.23
N SER A 295 15.03 -30.56 12.61
CA SER A 295 15.16 -31.10 11.24
C SER A 295 14.61 -32.51 11.03
N ALA A 296 14.44 -33.31 12.10
CA ALA A 296 13.87 -34.64 12.06
C ALA A 296 12.43 -34.70 12.61
N ALA A 297 11.79 -33.55 12.88
CA ALA A 297 10.43 -33.53 13.42
C ALA A 297 9.41 -34.15 12.46
N ASN A 298 9.52 -33.84 11.16
CA ASN A 298 8.69 -34.40 10.10
C ASN A 298 9.58 -34.94 8.96
N PRO A 299 10.16 -36.15 9.08
CA PRO A 299 11.30 -36.53 8.24
C PRO A 299 11.06 -36.60 6.72
N LEU A 300 9.83 -36.84 6.26
CA LEU A 300 9.50 -36.84 4.82
C LEU A 300 9.09 -35.46 4.28
N ILE A 301 9.01 -34.44 5.14
CA ILE A 301 8.72 -33.06 4.72
C ILE A 301 10.05 -32.31 4.62
N LEU A 302 10.28 -31.64 3.49
CA LEU A 302 11.48 -30.85 3.27
C LEU A 302 11.76 -29.90 4.44
N ASN A 303 12.96 -29.99 5.03
CA ASN A 303 13.37 -29.23 6.21
C ASN A 303 12.38 -29.34 7.40
N ALA A 304 11.71 -30.48 7.54
CA ALA A 304 10.60 -30.71 8.47
C ALA A 304 9.43 -29.71 8.36
N GLY A 305 9.33 -28.99 7.23
CA GLY A 305 8.37 -27.91 7.02
C GLY A 305 8.75 -26.60 7.73
N PHE A 306 10.03 -26.38 8.01
CA PHE A 306 10.53 -25.12 8.58
C PHE A 306 10.75 -24.02 7.53
N ALA A 307 11.30 -24.38 6.36
CA ALA A 307 11.61 -23.43 5.30
C ALA A 307 11.55 -24.10 3.93
N LEU A 308 11.27 -23.31 2.89
CA LEU A 308 11.18 -23.75 1.48
C LEU A 308 10.14 -24.85 1.20
N GLY A 309 9.21 -25.08 2.13
CA GLY A 309 8.15 -26.08 1.98
C GLY A 309 7.20 -25.72 0.85
N ARG A 310 7.10 -26.59 -0.15
CA ARG A 310 6.14 -26.47 -1.26
C ARG A 310 4.79 -26.99 -0.83
N LYS A 311 3.75 -26.17 -0.95
CA LYS A 311 2.37 -26.53 -0.60
C LYS A 311 1.86 -27.67 -1.49
N SER A 312 2.16 -27.62 -2.79
CA SER A 312 1.84 -28.69 -3.74
C SER A 312 2.33 -30.07 -3.27
N LYS A 313 3.54 -30.15 -2.72
CA LYS A 313 4.12 -31.41 -2.23
C LYS A 313 3.44 -31.96 -1.00
N ILE A 314 2.89 -31.11 -0.14
CA ILE A 314 2.11 -31.58 1.00
C ILE A 314 0.73 -32.07 0.55
N TYR A 315 0.10 -31.38 -0.41
CA TYR A 315 -1.19 -31.83 -0.96
C TYR A 315 -1.10 -33.19 -1.67
N GLU A 316 0.00 -33.49 -2.36
CA GLU A 316 0.26 -34.83 -2.95
C GLU A 316 0.22 -35.96 -1.90
N LEU A 317 0.50 -35.66 -0.62
CA LEU A 317 0.51 -36.62 0.49
C LEU A 317 -0.85 -36.73 1.20
N MET A 318 -1.79 -35.83 0.90
CA MET A 318 -3.09 -35.76 1.55
C MET A 318 -4.18 -36.41 0.69
N PRO A 319 -5.22 -37.01 1.30
CA PRO A 319 -6.38 -37.45 0.54
C PRO A 319 -7.10 -36.24 -0.06
N THR A 320 -7.41 -36.31 -1.36
CA THR A 320 -8.02 -35.23 -2.16
C THR A 320 -9.31 -34.66 -1.57
N LYS A 321 -10.08 -35.47 -0.83
CA LYS A 321 -11.32 -35.02 -0.18
C LYS A 321 -11.14 -34.00 0.95
N TYR A 322 -9.91 -33.81 1.46
CA TYR A 322 -9.63 -32.97 2.62
C TYR A 322 -8.99 -31.63 2.27
N TYR A 323 -8.69 -31.34 1.02
CA TYR A 323 -8.15 -30.05 0.60
C TYR A 323 -8.84 -29.59 -0.68
N PRO A 324 -8.86 -28.28 -0.99
CA PRO A 324 -9.62 -27.78 -2.13
C PRO A 324 -9.00 -28.24 -3.45
N ASN A 325 -9.80 -28.34 -4.51
CA ASN A 325 -9.28 -28.64 -5.84
C ASN A 325 -8.16 -27.65 -6.21
N THR A 326 -6.98 -28.15 -6.62
CA THR A 326 -5.76 -27.35 -6.72
C THR A 326 -5.00 -27.66 -8.01
N LEU A 327 -4.74 -26.62 -8.79
CA LEU A 327 -3.87 -26.65 -9.95
C LEU A 327 -2.52 -26.00 -9.62
N VAL A 328 -1.42 -26.69 -9.94
CA VAL A 328 -0.06 -26.14 -9.84
C VAL A 328 0.29 -25.41 -11.14
N CYS A 329 0.61 -24.12 -11.03
CA CYS A 329 0.91 -23.24 -12.14
C CYS A 329 2.41 -22.92 -12.17
N ARG A 330 3.04 -23.19 -13.32
CA ARG A 330 4.43 -22.78 -13.57
C ARG A 330 4.46 -21.32 -13.97
N THR A 331 5.50 -20.62 -13.53
CA THR A 331 5.70 -19.18 -13.79
C THR A 331 5.66 -18.85 -15.30
N GLU A 332 6.09 -19.78 -16.15
CA GLU A 332 6.17 -19.59 -17.60
C GLU A 332 4.90 -19.94 -18.39
N ALA A 333 3.90 -20.60 -17.76
CA ALA A 333 2.69 -21.04 -18.44
C ALA A 333 1.84 -19.85 -18.92
N LYS A 334 1.24 -19.90 -20.12
CA LYS A 334 0.41 -18.77 -20.59
C LYS A 334 -0.96 -18.74 -19.92
N THR A 335 -1.54 -17.55 -19.74
CA THR A 335 -2.87 -17.41 -19.10
C THR A 335 -3.95 -18.27 -19.78
N GLU A 336 -3.94 -18.36 -21.12
CA GLU A 336 -4.89 -19.20 -21.86
C GLU A 336 -4.74 -20.70 -21.57
N GLU A 337 -3.50 -21.19 -21.45
CA GLU A 337 -3.22 -22.58 -21.07
C GLU A 337 -3.74 -22.86 -19.66
N LEU A 338 -3.49 -21.94 -18.72
CA LEU A 338 -4.00 -22.06 -17.34
C LEU A 338 -5.53 -22.09 -17.31
N LEU A 339 -6.20 -21.22 -18.07
CA LEU A 339 -7.67 -21.21 -18.15
C LEU A 339 -8.22 -22.51 -18.73
N ASN A 340 -7.54 -23.11 -19.72
CA ASN A 340 -7.93 -24.40 -20.28
C ASN A 340 -7.73 -25.54 -19.27
N LEU A 341 -6.61 -25.55 -18.54
CA LEU A 341 -6.36 -26.51 -17.46
C LEU A 341 -7.40 -26.38 -16.34
N CYS A 342 -7.75 -25.15 -15.94
CA CYS A 342 -8.82 -24.90 -14.98
C CYS A 342 -10.15 -25.51 -15.45
N LYS A 343 -10.53 -25.31 -16.72
CA LYS A 343 -11.75 -25.93 -17.28
C LYS A 343 -11.68 -27.46 -17.26
N MET A 344 -10.56 -28.05 -17.65
CA MET A 344 -10.38 -29.51 -17.65
C MET A 344 -10.46 -30.12 -16.25
N GLN A 345 -10.02 -29.38 -15.23
CA GLN A 345 -10.06 -29.81 -13.82
C GLN A 345 -11.32 -29.33 -13.08
N ASN A 346 -12.31 -28.76 -13.77
CA ASN A 346 -13.52 -28.20 -13.18
C ASN A 346 -13.25 -27.17 -12.06
N LEU A 347 -12.22 -26.34 -12.24
CA LEU A 347 -11.85 -25.25 -11.34
C LEU A 347 -12.38 -23.92 -11.90
N GLY A 348 -13.39 -23.34 -11.24
CA GLY A 348 -14.07 -22.11 -11.65
C GLY A 348 -13.74 -20.91 -10.77
N PHE A 349 -14.19 -19.72 -11.19
CA PHE A 349 -14.16 -18.51 -10.36
C PHE A 349 -15.35 -18.49 -9.38
N PRO A 350 -15.20 -17.93 -8.17
CA PRO A 350 -13.96 -17.36 -7.64
C PRO A 350 -12.94 -18.44 -7.22
N MET A 351 -11.65 -18.12 -7.31
CA MET A 351 -10.56 -19.03 -6.95
C MET A 351 -9.45 -18.28 -6.18
N ILE A 352 -8.70 -18.99 -5.35
CA ILE A 352 -7.54 -18.45 -4.64
C ILE A 352 -6.28 -18.69 -5.47
N ALA A 353 -5.54 -17.62 -5.72
CA ALA A 353 -4.16 -17.69 -6.19
C ALA A 353 -3.20 -17.49 -5.01
N LYS A 354 -2.21 -18.38 -4.87
CA LYS A 354 -1.18 -18.29 -3.83
C LYS A 354 0.15 -18.89 -4.27
N PRO A 355 1.30 -18.33 -3.87
CA PRO A 355 2.61 -18.94 -4.14
C PRO A 355 2.72 -20.38 -3.61
N ASP A 356 3.39 -21.26 -4.37
CA ASP A 356 3.62 -22.65 -3.96
C ASP A 356 4.53 -22.72 -2.72
N VAL A 357 5.51 -21.83 -2.64
CA VAL A 357 6.29 -21.55 -1.42
C VAL A 357 5.99 -20.11 -1.00
N GLY A 358 5.56 -19.90 0.24
CA GLY A 358 5.20 -18.57 0.71
C GLY A 358 4.74 -18.59 2.16
N GLU A 359 4.81 -17.43 2.81
CA GLU A 359 4.50 -17.23 4.22
C GLU A 359 3.62 -16.00 4.43
N ARG A 360 2.90 -15.95 5.56
CA ARG A 360 2.12 -14.77 6.01
C ARG A 360 1.13 -14.21 5.00
N GLY A 361 0.61 -15.04 4.09
CA GLY A 361 -0.34 -14.62 3.07
C GLY A 361 0.22 -13.65 2.02
N VAL A 362 1.54 -13.55 1.88
CA VAL A 362 2.17 -12.75 0.83
C VAL A 362 1.73 -13.28 -0.53
N GLN A 363 1.29 -12.36 -1.40
CA GLN A 363 0.69 -12.64 -2.70
C GLN A 363 -0.51 -13.61 -2.69
N VAL A 364 -1.20 -13.83 -1.56
CA VAL A 364 -2.48 -14.55 -1.60
C VAL A 364 -3.58 -13.58 -2.07
N LYS A 365 -4.29 -13.95 -3.15
CA LYS A 365 -5.39 -13.16 -3.73
C LYS A 365 -6.60 -14.04 -4.06
N LEU A 366 -7.79 -13.50 -3.81
CA LEU A 366 -9.04 -14.01 -4.35
C LEU A 366 -9.22 -13.45 -5.76
N LEU A 367 -9.33 -14.33 -6.74
CA LEU A 367 -9.56 -13.99 -8.14
C LEU A 367 -11.04 -14.25 -8.47
N LYS A 368 -11.71 -13.27 -9.05
CA LYS A 368 -13.10 -13.33 -9.48
C LYS A 368 -13.25 -13.43 -11.00
N THR A 369 -12.20 -13.10 -11.75
CA THR A 369 -12.24 -13.03 -13.22
C THR A 369 -10.94 -13.51 -13.86
N ALA A 370 -11.01 -13.87 -15.15
CA ALA A 370 -9.84 -14.20 -15.96
C ALA A 370 -8.85 -13.02 -16.09
N THR A 371 -9.36 -11.79 -16.12
CA THR A 371 -8.53 -10.57 -16.14
C THR A 371 -7.70 -10.45 -14.85
N GLU A 372 -8.30 -10.72 -13.69
CA GLU A 372 -7.58 -10.73 -12.42
C GLU A 372 -6.49 -11.82 -12.37
N LEU A 373 -6.75 -13.00 -12.97
CA LEU A 373 -5.75 -14.05 -13.13
C LEU A 373 -4.56 -13.58 -13.99
N SER A 374 -4.81 -12.93 -15.14
CA SER A 374 -3.75 -12.39 -15.99
C SER A 374 -2.90 -11.35 -15.25
N LEU A 375 -3.54 -10.43 -14.52
CA LEU A 375 -2.83 -9.43 -13.71
C LEU A 375 -2.01 -10.06 -12.58
N TYR A 376 -2.54 -11.10 -11.93
CA TYR A 376 -1.80 -11.85 -10.92
C TYR A 376 -0.55 -12.48 -11.50
N GLN A 377 -0.68 -13.13 -12.66
CA GLN A 377 0.42 -13.82 -13.33
C GLN A 377 1.54 -12.84 -13.75
N GLN A 378 1.20 -11.66 -14.24
CA GLN A 378 2.20 -10.63 -14.58
C GLN A 378 3.02 -10.15 -13.38
N GLN A 379 2.49 -10.28 -12.16
CA GLN A 379 3.13 -9.85 -10.91
C GLN A 379 3.87 -10.99 -10.20
N CYS A 380 3.38 -12.23 -10.29
CA CYS A 380 3.92 -13.39 -9.59
C CYS A 380 5.16 -13.93 -10.32
N LYS A 381 6.33 -13.82 -9.69
CA LYS A 381 7.63 -14.24 -10.26
C LYS A 381 8.02 -15.67 -9.88
N VAL A 382 7.13 -16.41 -9.25
CA VAL A 382 7.36 -17.75 -8.74
C VAL A 382 6.19 -18.66 -9.09
N ASP A 383 6.44 -19.97 -9.03
CA ASP A 383 5.38 -20.97 -9.19
C ASP A 383 4.30 -20.78 -8.12
N PHE A 384 3.05 -20.91 -8.54
CA PHE A 384 1.88 -20.63 -7.71
C PHE A 384 0.82 -21.69 -7.88
N LEU A 385 -0.20 -21.63 -7.04
CA LEU A 385 -1.33 -22.53 -7.02
C LEU A 385 -2.59 -21.73 -7.34
N LEU A 386 -3.44 -22.28 -8.21
CA LEU A 386 -4.83 -21.90 -8.33
C LEU A 386 -5.66 -22.94 -7.59
N GLN A 387 -6.45 -22.48 -6.63
CA GLN A 387 -7.15 -23.35 -5.70
C GLN A 387 -8.61 -22.94 -5.58
N GLU A 388 -9.51 -23.91 -5.49
CA GLU A 388 -10.94 -23.69 -5.25
C GLU A 388 -11.16 -22.78 -4.04
N PHE A 389 -12.08 -21.83 -4.17
CA PHE A 389 -12.48 -20.98 -3.06
C PHE A 389 -13.49 -21.70 -2.16
N ILE A 390 -13.05 -22.06 -0.95
CA ILE A 390 -13.91 -22.65 0.06
C ILE A 390 -14.69 -21.55 0.80
N ASP A 391 -16.00 -21.51 0.56
CA ASP A 391 -16.92 -20.48 1.10
C ASP A 391 -17.52 -20.84 2.46
N TYR A 392 -16.85 -21.69 3.23
CA TYR A 392 -17.24 -21.89 4.63
C TYR A 392 -16.93 -20.65 5.45
N GLU A 393 -17.83 -20.35 6.40
CA GLU A 393 -17.76 -19.12 7.21
C GLU A 393 -16.67 -19.19 8.28
N GLN A 394 -16.38 -20.37 8.82
CA GLN A 394 -15.41 -20.53 9.90
C GLN A 394 -14.03 -20.93 9.36
N GLU A 395 -12.99 -20.36 9.95
CA GLU A 395 -11.61 -20.72 9.72
C GLU A 395 -10.88 -20.88 11.07
N ALA A 396 -10.16 -21.98 11.23
CA ALA A 396 -9.37 -22.26 12.44
C ALA A 396 -7.99 -22.81 12.11
N GLY A 397 -7.01 -22.47 12.94
CA GLY A 397 -5.70 -23.10 12.97
C GLY A 397 -5.65 -24.13 14.10
N VAL A 398 -5.53 -25.42 13.77
CA VAL A 398 -5.44 -26.53 14.71
C VAL A 398 -3.99 -26.97 14.83
N PHE A 399 -3.40 -26.79 16.01
CA PHE A 399 -2.01 -27.20 16.24
C PHE A 399 -1.98 -28.67 16.68
N TYR A 400 -1.40 -29.51 15.85
CA TYR A 400 -1.33 -30.95 16.02
C TYR A 400 0.08 -31.40 16.40
N TYR A 401 0.16 -32.40 17.28
CA TYR A 401 1.39 -33.14 17.50
C TYR A 401 1.14 -34.62 17.79
N ARG A 402 2.12 -35.47 17.47
CA ARG A 402 2.14 -36.88 17.86
C ARG A 402 3.57 -37.28 18.23
N ILE A 403 3.74 -37.89 19.40
CA ILE A 403 5.06 -38.37 19.79
C ILE A 403 5.41 -39.61 18.96
N PRO A 404 6.60 -39.70 18.34
CA PRO A 404 7.00 -40.88 17.58
C PRO A 404 6.89 -42.16 18.41
N GLY A 405 6.12 -43.13 17.91
CA GLY A 405 5.82 -44.38 18.60
C GLY A 405 4.46 -44.45 19.27
N GLU A 406 3.80 -43.31 19.48
CA GLU A 406 2.43 -43.30 19.97
C GLU A 406 1.44 -43.56 18.82
N GLY A 407 0.40 -44.33 19.11
CA GLY A 407 -0.64 -44.67 18.13
C GLY A 407 -1.65 -43.54 17.87
N LYS A 408 -1.65 -42.49 18.69
CA LYS A 408 -2.59 -41.37 18.63
C LYS A 408 -1.85 -40.03 18.77
N GLY A 409 -2.25 -39.05 17.98
CA GLY A 409 -1.85 -37.67 18.13
C GLY A 409 -2.77 -36.88 19.07
N ASN A 410 -2.41 -35.62 19.26
CA ASN A 410 -3.04 -34.68 20.19
C ASN A 410 -3.16 -33.30 19.53
N ILE A 411 -4.06 -32.48 20.05
CA ILE A 411 -4.19 -31.07 19.69
C ILE A 411 -3.66 -30.24 20.86
N SER A 412 -2.67 -29.39 20.60
CA SER A 412 -2.05 -28.56 21.63
C SER A 412 -2.75 -27.21 21.79
N GLY A 413 -3.45 -26.73 20.76
CA GLY A 413 -4.22 -25.50 20.81
C GLY A 413 -4.99 -25.26 19.51
N ILE A 414 -6.02 -24.43 19.59
CA ILE A 414 -6.85 -24.06 18.44
C ILE A 414 -7.02 -22.54 18.41
N VAL A 415 -6.78 -21.94 17.25
CA VAL A 415 -7.11 -20.53 17.00
C VAL A 415 -8.30 -20.44 16.06
N SER A 416 -9.36 -19.74 16.46
CA SER A 416 -10.41 -19.28 15.55
C SER A 416 -10.03 -17.94 14.94
N LYS A 417 -10.45 -17.70 13.70
CA LYS A 417 -10.09 -16.50 12.96
C LYS A 417 -11.34 -15.70 12.63
N GLU A 418 -11.54 -14.59 13.34
CA GLU A 418 -12.60 -13.63 13.06
C GLU A 418 -12.12 -12.69 11.95
N PHE A 419 -12.85 -12.66 10.82
CA PHE A 419 -12.47 -11.85 9.67
C PHE A 419 -12.73 -10.37 9.90
N LEU A 420 -11.99 -9.52 9.18
CA LEU A 420 -12.21 -8.08 9.19
C LEU A 420 -13.53 -7.77 8.47
N ALA A 421 -14.57 -7.49 9.26
CA ALA A 421 -15.91 -7.20 8.79
C ALA A 421 -16.55 -6.07 9.60
N VAL A 422 -17.39 -5.27 8.95
CA VAL A 422 -18.17 -4.22 9.62
C VAL A 422 -19.66 -4.46 9.45
N THR A 423 -20.45 -4.10 10.47
CA THR A 423 -21.92 -4.18 10.40
C THR A 423 -22.48 -2.78 10.23
N GLY A 424 -23.35 -2.61 9.22
CA GLY A 424 -23.99 -1.33 8.95
C GLY A 424 -24.88 -0.86 10.09
N ASP A 425 -24.80 0.44 10.40
CA ASP A 425 -25.68 1.14 11.33
C ASP A 425 -26.66 2.08 10.60
N GLY A 426 -26.69 2.03 9.26
CA GLY A 426 -27.55 2.87 8.42
C GLY A 426 -27.11 4.33 8.30
N VAL A 427 -26.04 4.75 8.98
CA VAL A 427 -25.62 6.17 9.07
C VAL A 427 -24.14 6.37 8.78
N SER A 428 -23.28 5.56 9.38
CA SER A 428 -21.82 5.62 9.24
C SER A 428 -21.38 4.99 7.91
N SER A 429 -20.37 5.59 7.26
CA SER A 429 -19.71 4.92 6.15
C SER A 429 -18.92 3.71 6.63
N ILE A 430 -18.59 2.78 5.73
CA ILE A 430 -17.69 1.64 6.01
C ILE A 430 -16.39 2.15 6.65
N GLU A 431 -15.81 3.23 6.12
CA GLU A 431 -14.60 3.83 6.68
C GLU A 431 -14.79 4.26 8.14
N MET A 432 -15.90 4.94 8.45
CA MET A 432 -16.20 5.38 9.81
C MET A 432 -16.39 4.19 10.76
N LEU A 433 -17.02 3.11 10.30
CA LEU A 433 -17.18 1.87 11.07
C LEU A 433 -15.81 1.23 11.37
N LEU A 434 -14.91 1.20 10.38
CA LEU A 434 -13.54 0.68 10.56
C LEU A 434 -12.71 1.52 11.55
N MET A 435 -12.95 2.82 11.63
CA MET A 435 -12.24 3.70 12.57
C MET A 435 -12.65 3.47 14.03
N LYS A 436 -13.81 2.87 14.29
CA LYS A 436 -14.31 2.60 15.66
C LYS A 436 -13.52 1.49 16.36
N GLU A 437 -13.02 0.50 15.61
CA GLU A 437 -12.26 -0.62 16.15
C GLU A 437 -10.76 -0.45 15.90
N ASP A 438 -9.95 -0.57 16.96
CA ASP A 438 -8.51 -0.33 16.89
C ASP A 438 -7.78 -1.28 15.92
N ARG A 439 -8.15 -2.57 15.90
CA ARG A 439 -7.59 -3.55 14.97
C ARG A 439 -7.85 -3.15 13.52
N PHE A 440 -9.06 -2.73 13.20
CA PHE A 440 -9.46 -2.37 11.85
C PHE A 440 -8.86 -1.02 11.43
N PHE A 441 -8.76 -0.09 12.38
CA PHE A 441 -8.10 1.18 12.19
C PHE A 441 -6.62 1.04 11.79
N LEU A 442 -5.91 0.02 12.31
CA LEU A 442 -4.53 -0.27 11.88
C LEU A 442 -4.45 -0.65 10.38
N GLN A 443 -5.49 -1.28 9.83
CA GLN A 443 -5.55 -1.74 8.44
C GLN A 443 -6.07 -0.68 7.45
N LEU A 444 -6.65 0.40 7.97
CA LEU A 444 -7.30 1.44 7.18
C LEU A 444 -6.44 2.00 6.02
N PRO A 445 -5.12 2.24 6.14
CA PRO A 445 -4.30 2.70 5.01
C PRO A 445 -4.29 1.72 3.83
N ILE A 446 -4.19 0.42 4.12
CA ILE A 446 -4.19 -0.63 3.10
C ILE A 446 -5.59 -0.74 2.49
N LEU A 447 -6.63 -0.75 3.33
CA LEU A 447 -8.02 -0.84 2.88
C LEU A 447 -8.41 0.37 2.00
N ARG A 448 -7.96 1.58 2.31
CA ARG A 448 -8.16 2.78 1.47
C ARG A 448 -7.57 2.60 0.07
N ASN A 449 -6.36 2.04 -0.01
CA ASN A 449 -5.71 1.78 -1.29
C ASN A 449 -6.45 0.67 -2.09
N THR A 450 -6.95 -0.36 -1.41
CA THR A 450 -7.64 -1.49 -2.04
C THR A 450 -9.06 -1.15 -2.49
N TYR A 451 -9.83 -0.47 -1.64
CA TYR A 451 -11.28 -0.28 -1.82
C TYR A 451 -11.66 1.14 -2.28
N GLY A 452 -10.80 2.14 -2.06
CA GLY A 452 -11.05 3.53 -2.47
C GLY A 452 -12.44 4.02 -2.05
N LYS A 453 -13.20 4.54 -3.02
CA LYS A 453 -14.55 5.09 -2.83
C LYS A 453 -15.57 4.09 -2.29
N PHE A 454 -15.32 2.77 -2.37
CA PHE A 454 -16.20 1.79 -1.77
C PHE A 454 -16.33 2.00 -0.25
N LEU A 455 -15.28 2.50 0.41
CA LEU A 455 -15.31 2.75 1.86
C LEU A 455 -16.19 3.95 2.26
N ASP A 456 -16.57 4.82 1.31
CA ASP A 456 -17.49 5.94 1.55
C ASP A 456 -18.96 5.50 1.64
N GLN A 457 -19.27 4.25 1.26
CA GLN A 457 -20.64 3.73 1.27
C GLN A 457 -21.18 3.57 2.69
N VAL A 458 -22.46 3.91 2.89
CA VAL A 458 -23.21 3.64 4.12
C VAL A 458 -23.94 2.31 3.96
N LEU A 459 -23.70 1.37 4.87
CA LEU A 459 -24.34 0.06 4.85
C LEU A 459 -25.71 0.12 5.58
N PRO A 460 -26.75 -0.55 5.05
CA PRO A 460 -28.02 -0.72 5.76
C PRO A 460 -27.83 -1.33 7.15
N VAL A 461 -28.74 -1.01 8.06
CA VAL A 461 -28.73 -1.53 9.44
C VAL A 461 -28.67 -3.06 9.43
N GLY A 462 -27.70 -3.62 10.16
CA GLY A 462 -27.52 -5.06 10.31
C GLY A 462 -26.85 -5.77 9.14
N LYS A 463 -26.55 -5.07 8.03
CA LYS A 463 -25.83 -5.67 6.90
C LYS A 463 -24.36 -5.85 7.27
N LEU A 464 -23.89 -7.11 7.31
CA LEU A 464 -22.49 -7.46 7.48
C LEU A 464 -21.73 -7.31 6.15
N GLN A 465 -20.58 -6.65 6.18
CA GLN A 465 -19.67 -6.54 5.05
C GLN A 465 -18.26 -7.00 5.46
N THR A 466 -17.87 -8.18 5.01
CA THR A 466 -16.50 -8.68 5.13
C THR A 466 -15.60 -7.99 4.10
N LEU A 467 -14.49 -7.41 4.54
CA LEU A 467 -13.52 -6.71 3.69
C LEU A 467 -12.25 -7.54 3.45
N VAL A 468 -11.91 -8.45 4.36
CA VAL A 468 -10.76 -9.36 4.18
C VAL A 468 -11.25 -10.79 4.45
N PRO A 469 -11.59 -11.58 3.41
CA PRO A 469 -12.30 -12.87 3.55
C PRO A 469 -11.35 -14.06 3.83
N TYR A 470 -10.28 -13.83 4.57
CA TYR A 470 -9.31 -14.87 4.94
C TYR A 470 -8.59 -14.51 6.25
N GLY A 471 -8.30 -15.53 7.04
CA GLY A 471 -7.81 -15.39 8.42
C GLY A 471 -6.31 -15.09 8.53
N ASN A 472 -5.91 -13.88 8.20
CA ASN A 472 -4.54 -13.40 8.39
C ASN A 472 -4.46 -12.27 9.41
N HIS A 473 -3.78 -12.54 10.53
CA HIS A 473 -3.60 -11.58 11.64
C HIS A 473 -2.98 -10.25 11.20
N SER A 474 -1.95 -10.31 10.33
CA SER A 474 -1.28 -9.12 9.82
C SER A 474 -2.17 -8.24 8.94
N ARG A 475 -3.25 -8.82 8.38
CA ARG A 475 -4.28 -8.14 7.57
C ARG A 475 -5.57 -7.85 8.35
N GLY A 476 -5.50 -7.95 9.69
CA GLY A 476 -6.57 -7.52 10.59
C GLY A 476 -7.61 -8.58 10.95
N ALA A 477 -7.39 -9.85 10.62
CA ALA A 477 -8.16 -10.92 11.26
C ALA A 477 -7.82 -10.95 12.76
N LYS A 478 -8.83 -11.15 13.60
CA LYS A 478 -8.64 -11.35 15.03
C LYS A 478 -8.48 -12.84 15.30
N PHE A 479 -7.44 -13.19 16.04
CA PHE A 479 -7.18 -14.55 16.47
C PHE A 479 -7.78 -14.72 17.86
N VAL A 480 -8.52 -15.81 18.07
CA VAL A 480 -9.19 -16.13 19.33
C VAL A 480 -8.81 -17.55 19.74
N ASP A 481 -8.39 -17.73 20.98
CA ASP A 481 -8.05 -19.04 21.54
C ASP A 481 -9.33 -19.84 21.75
N SER A 482 -9.52 -20.82 20.89
CA SER A 482 -10.66 -21.74 20.91
C SER A 482 -10.24 -23.13 21.36
N SER A 483 -9.17 -23.24 22.16
CA SER A 483 -8.70 -24.53 22.69
C SER A 483 -9.74 -25.22 23.59
N HIS A 484 -10.74 -24.49 24.09
CA HIS A 484 -11.90 -25.07 24.79
C HIS A 484 -12.79 -25.94 23.88
N MET A 485 -12.68 -25.81 22.56
CA MET A 485 -13.40 -26.64 21.59
C MET A 485 -12.75 -28.02 21.39
N ILE A 486 -11.55 -28.25 21.95
CA ILE A 486 -10.87 -29.55 21.89
C ILE A 486 -11.70 -30.58 22.64
N ASN A 487 -12.17 -31.59 21.91
CA ASN A 487 -12.86 -32.75 22.45
C ASN A 487 -12.28 -34.04 21.84
N THR A 488 -12.66 -35.20 22.38
CA THR A 488 -12.13 -36.49 21.94
C THR A 488 -12.44 -36.80 20.48
N GLU A 489 -13.60 -36.39 19.98
CA GLU A 489 -14.04 -36.63 18.59
C GLU A 489 -13.20 -35.79 17.61
N LEU A 490 -13.03 -34.49 17.90
CA LEU A 490 -12.18 -33.60 17.12
C LEU A 490 -10.73 -34.08 17.07
N VAL A 491 -10.16 -34.49 18.22
CA VAL A 491 -8.80 -35.05 18.26
C VAL A 491 -8.71 -36.29 17.38
N ALA A 492 -9.68 -37.21 17.46
CA ALA A 492 -9.69 -38.40 16.63
C ALA A 492 -9.78 -38.08 15.13
N THR A 493 -10.63 -37.13 14.74
CA THR A 493 -10.77 -36.70 13.35
C THR A 493 -9.48 -36.08 12.80
N ILE A 494 -8.86 -35.16 13.55
CA ILE A 494 -7.62 -34.50 13.12
C ILE A 494 -6.44 -35.48 13.12
N ASP A 495 -6.37 -36.37 14.11
CA ASP A 495 -5.36 -37.43 14.16
C ASP A 495 -5.48 -38.38 12.95
N GLN A 496 -6.68 -38.89 12.67
CA GLN A 496 -6.92 -39.76 11.50
C GLN A 496 -6.53 -39.11 10.17
N LEU A 497 -6.72 -37.79 10.05
CA LEU A 497 -6.26 -37.01 8.90
C LEU A 497 -4.73 -36.93 8.88
N CYS A 498 -4.12 -36.49 9.98
CA CYS A 498 -2.66 -36.29 10.08
C CYS A 498 -1.87 -37.58 9.91
N GLN A 499 -2.41 -38.71 10.36
CA GLN A 499 -1.78 -40.03 10.16
C GLN A 499 -1.70 -40.45 8.70
N LYS A 500 -2.53 -39.88 7.81
CA LYS A 500 -2.46 -40.13 6.37
C LYS A 500 -1.35 -39.34 5.69
N ILE A 501 -0.83 -38.29 6.34
CA ILE A 501 0.33 -37.55 5.86
C ILE A 501 1.57 -38.31 6.36
N PRO A 502 2.35 -38.96 5.47
CA PRO A 502 3.46 -39.79 5.88
C PRO A 502 4.46 -39.00 6.74
N GLU A 503 4.72 -39.53 7.93
CA GLU A 503 5.71 -38.98 8.86
C GLU A 503 5.47 -37.53 9.28
N PHE A 504 4.22 -37.11 9.34
CA PHE A 504 3.82 -35.85 9.95
C PHE A 504 3.54 -36.05 11.46
N TYR A 505 4.30 -35.34 12.30
CA TYR A 505 4.25 -35.45 13.75
C TYR A 505 4.10 -34.11 14.45
N PHE A 506 4.40 -32.98 13.81
CA PHE A 506 4.33 -31.67 14.44
C PHE A 506 4.00 -30.57 13.42
N GLY A 507 2.94 -29.82 13.68
CA GLY A 507 2.58 -28.70 12.82
C GLY A 507 1.17 -28.16 13.05
N ARG A 508 0.78 -27.18 12.25
CA ARG A 508 -0.55 -26.56 12.28
C ARG A 508 -1.31 -26.82 10.99
N LEU A 509 -2.57 -27.22 11.12
CA LEU A 509 -3.52 -27.26 10.01
C LEU A 509 -4.37 -26.01 10.04
N ASP A 510 -4.38 -25.24 8.95
CA ASP A 510 -5.36 -24.18 8.76
C ASP A 510 -6.54 -24.76 7.98
N ILE A 511 -7.73 -24.69 8.56
CA ILE A 511 -8.93 -25.41 8.13
C ILE A 511 -10.08 -24.41 7.98
N LYS A 512 -10.80 -24.48 6.85
CA LYS A 512 -12.11 -23.87 6.70
C LYS A 512 -13.19 -24.92 6.90
N PHE A 513 -14.26 -24.60 7.62
CA PHE A 513 -15.28 -25.57 8.00
C PHE A 513 -16.64 -24.90 8.26
N LYS A 514 -17.72 -25.66 8.10
CA LYS A 514 -19.08 -25.14 8.24
C LYS A 514 -19.45 -24.79 9.68
N ASN A 515 -19.22 -25.71 10.60
CA ASN A 515 -19.46 -25.56 12.05
C ASN A 515 -18.64 -26.60 12.84
N TRP A 516 -18.53 -26.42 14.15
CA TRP A 516 -17.68 -27.24 15.02
C TRP A 516 -18.16 -28.68 15.14
N GLU A 517 -19.47 -28.89 15.08
CA GLU A 517 -20.09 -30.21 15.13
C GLU A 517 -19.68 -31.02 13.88
N ASP A 518 -19.80 -30.42 12.70
CA ASP A 518 -19.37 -31.01 11.44
C ASP A 518 -17.86 -31.29 11.43
N LEU A 519 -17.04 -30.32 11.87
CA LEU A 519 -15.58 -30.50 11.93
C LEU A 519 -15.20 -31.65 12.88
N SER A 520 -15.82 -31.72 14.07
CA SER A 520 -15.58 -32.80 15.03
C SER A 520 -15.95 -34.16 14.43
N ALA A 521 -17.08 -34.24 13.73
CA ALA A 521 -17.55 -35.44 13.04
C ALA A 521 -16.81 -35.76 11.72
N GLY A 522 -15.80 -34.96 11.34
CA GLY A 522 -15.02 -35.15 10.11
C GLY A 522 -15.78 -34.85 8.81
N LYS A 523 -16.74 -33.94 8.86
CA LYS A 523 -17.61 -33.52 7.75
C LYS A 523 -17.43 -32.04 7.43
N ASN A 524 -17.78 -31.65 6.20
CA ASN A 524 -17.91 -30.25 5.76
C ASN A 524 -16.73 -29.33 6.16
N PHE A 525 -15.51 -29.82 5.98
CA PHE A 525 -14.29 -29.06 6.21
C PHE A 525 -13.28 -29.26 5.08
N SER A 526 -12.35 -28.32 4.96
CA SER A 526 -11.25 -28.37 4.00
C SER A 526 -10.00 -27.75 4.62
N VAL A 527 -8.89 -28.48 4.53
CA VAL A 527 -7.56 -28.04 4.96
C VAL A 527 -6.98 -27.13 3.87
N ILE A 528 -6.90 -25.84 4.19
CA ILE A 528 -6.37 -24.83 3.26
C ILE A 528 -4.85 -24.70 3.34
N GLU A 529 -4.23 -25.10 4.45
CA GLU A 529 -2.78 -25.14 4.61
C GLU A 529 -2.35 -26.16 5.68
N VAL A 530 -1.20 -26.78 5.47
CA VAL A 530 -0.51 -27.59 6.48
C VAL A 530 0.89 -27.02 6.66
N ASN A 531 1.19 -26.59 7.88
CA ASN A 531 2.47 -25.99 8.27
C ASN A 531 3.24 -26.98 9.15
N GLY A 532 4.57 -27.08 8.96
CA GLY A 532 5.42 -28.03 9.69
C GLY A 532 6.12 -27.39 10.89
N ALA A 533 7.42 -27.66 11.05
CA ALA A 533 8.24 -27.25 12.19
C ALA A 533 8.33 -25.72 12.41
N ALA A 534 8.05 -24.90 11.40
CA ALA A 534 7.98 -23.44 11.57
C ALA A 534 6.62 -22.93 12.09
N SER A 535 5.67 -23.82 12.41
CA SER A 535 4.36 -23.44 12.91
C SER A 535 4.46 -22.73 14.26
N GLU A 536 3.88 -21.53 14.34
CA GLU A 536 3.64 -20.84 15.61
C GLU A 536 2.32 -21.30 16.25
N PRO A 537 2.27 -21.44 17.59
CA PRO A 537 1.03 -21.73 18.32
C PRO A 537 0.13 -20.50 18.34
N THR A 538 -0.52 -20.21 17.22
CA THR A 538 -1.15 -18.92 16.94
C THR A 538 -2.35 -18.57 17.84
N HIS A 539 -2.89 -19.51 18.61
CA HIS A 539 -3.86 -19.21 19.67
C HIS A 539 -3.27 -18.32 20.75
N MET A 540 -1.93 -18.30 20.88
CA MET A 540 -1.25 -17.37 21.78
C MET A 540 -1.55 -15.90 21.48
N TYR A 541 -1.85 -15.55 20.23
CA TYR A 541 -2.13 -14.17 19.81
C TYR A 541 -3.55 -13.69 20.14
N ASP A 542 -4.34 -14.45 20.90
CA ASP A 542 -5.60 -13.94 21.45
C ASP A 542 -5.34 -12.69 22.30
N PRO A 543 -6.02 -11.55 22.04
CA PRO A 543 -5.90 -10.33 22.84
C PRO A 543 -6.22 -10.52 24.33
N ALA A 544 -6.97 -11.57 24.69
CA ALA A 544 -7.25 -11.93 26.09
C ALA A 544 -6.02 -12.48 26.83
N HIS A 545 -5.01 -12.96 26.09
CA HIS A 545 -3.80 -13.54 26.66
C HIS A 545 -2.70 -12.50 26.89
N SER A 546 -1.87 -12.75 27.89
CA SER A 546 -0.67 -11.96 28.14
C SER A 546 0.54 -12.49 27.36
N ILE A 547 1.57 -11.65 27.21
CA ILE A 547 2.85 -12.08 26.64
C ILE A 547 3.47 -13.27 27.40
N PHE A 548 3.23 -13.40 28.72
CA PHE A 548 3.71 -14.53 29.52
C PHE A 548 3.02 -15.84 29.13
N PHE A 549 1.72 -15.79 28.83
CA PHE A 549 1.00 -16.93 28.27
C PHE A 549 1.61 -17.34 26.93
N ALA A 550 1.87 -16.36 26.06
CA ALA A 550 2.51 -16.64 24.76
C ALA A 550 3.89 -17.27 24.89
N TRP A 551 4.74 -16.76 25.78
CA TRP A 551 6.06 -17.37 26.04
C TRP A 551 5.95 -18.79 26.60
N LYS A 552 4.99 -19.05 27.49
CA LYS A 552 4.71 -20.42 27.99
C LYS A 552 4.34 -21.35 26.84
N GLU A 553 3.48 -20.90 25.92
CA GLU A 553 3.07 -21.70 24.76
C GLU A 553 4.22 -21.91 23.76
N ILE A 554 5.04 -20.90 23.46
CA ILE A 554 6.24 -21.05 22.61
C ILE A 554 7.18 -22.10 23.21
N ILE A 555 7.51 -21.98 24.49
CA ILE A 555 8.41 -22.90 25.20
C ILE A 555 7.86 -24.33 25.17
N ARG A 556 6.55 -24.50 25.46
CA ARG A 556 5.89 -25.81 25.43
C ARG A 556 5.96 -26.46 24.05
N HIS A 557 5.71 -25.69 22.99
CA HIS A 557 5.75 -26.20 21.62
C HIS A 557 7.18 -26.51 21.15
N TRP A 558 8.19 -25.74 21.56
CA TRP A 558 9.58 -26.07 21.28
C TRP A 558 10.07 -27.31 22.03
N GLN A 559 9.59 -27.53 23.26
CA GLN A 559 9.87 -28.76 23.99
C GLN A 559 9.28 -29.98 23.26
N LEU A 560 8.03 -29.90 22.80
CA LEU A 560 7.40 -30.93 21.97
C LEU A 560 8.19 -31.16 20.66
N LEU A 561 8.54 -30.10 19.95
CA LEU A 561 9.31 -30.16 18.71
C LEU A 561 10.66 -30.85 18.91
N TYR A 562 11.38 -30.49 19.99
CA TYR A 562 12.64 -31.13 20.36
C TYR A 562 12.46 -32.61 20.65
N GLN A 563 11.46 -32.97 21.47
CA GLN A 563 11.21 -34.36 21.84
C GLN A 563 10.88 -35.22 20.61
N ILE A 564 9.98 -34.73 19.76
CA ILE A 564 9.56 -35.41 18.53
C ILE A 564 10.75 -35.60 17.59
N SER A 565 11.50 -34.52 17.33
CA SER A 565 12.64 -34.58 16.43
C SER A 565 13.74 -35.53 16.92
N LYS A 566 14.07 -35.48 18.22
CA LYS A 566 15.07 -36.39 18.83
C LYS A 566 14.62 -37.86 18.74
N LEU A 567 13.37 -38.16 19.07
CA LEU A 567 12.85 -39.53 19.00
C LEU A 567 12.81 -40.06 17.57
N ASN A 568 12.44 -39.24 16.59
CA ASN A 568 12.51 -39.62 15.18
C ASN A 568 13.96 -39.88 14.76
N ALA A 569 14.90 -39.01 15.14
CA ALA A 569 16.31 -39.18 14.84
C ALA A 569 16.87 -40.50 15.41
N GLU A 570 16.60 -40.79 16.68
CA GLU A 570 17.04 -42.01 17.36
C GLU A 570 16.43 -43.27 16.75
N ARG A 571 15.10 -43.28 16.56
CA ARG A 571 14.37 -44.48 16.07
C ARG A 571 14.67 -44.83 14.62
N LYS A 572 15.04 -43.83 13.81
CA LYS A 572 15.28 -44.00 12.37
C LYS A 572 16.75 -43.89 11.97
N GLY A 573 17.65 -43.67 12.94
CA GLY A 573 19.08 -43.47 12.66
C GLY A 573 19.36 -42.24 11.81
N LEU A 574 18.57 -41.17 11.95
CA LEU A 574 18.75 -39.93 11.20
C LEU A 574 19.71 -38.99 11.94
N SER A 575 20.60 -38.35 11.20
CA SER A 575 21.39 -37.24 11.73
C SER A 575 20.55 -35.96 11.77
N LEU A 576 20.63 -35.22 12.87
CA LEU A 576 20.11 -33.86 12.92
C LEU A 576 20.93 -32.94 12.02
N MET A 577 20.27 -31.93 11.47
CA MET A 577 20.88 -30.98 10.53
C MET A 577 22.07 -30.28 11.19
N SER A 578 23.18 -30.21 10.45
CA SER A 578 24.37 -29.48 10.87
C SER A 578 24.16 -27.97 10.79
N THR A 579 24.99 -27.21 11.51
CA THR A 579 24.95 -25.74 11.44
C THR A 579 25.16 -25.22 10.01
N ALA A 580 26.02 -25.86 9.22
CA ALA A 580 26.29 -25.46 7.84
C ALA A 580 25.06 -25.64 6.93
N GLU A 581 24.39 -26.79 7.03
CA GLU A 581 23.16 -27.09 6.28
C GLU A 581 22.03 -26.15 6.68
N GLY A 582 21.84 -25.89 7.98
CA GLY A 582 20.81 -24.97 8.44
C GLY A 582 21.05 -23.53 8.02
N VAL A 583 22.29 -23.04 8.08
CA VAL A 583 22.63 -21.71 7.55
C VAL A 583 22.38 -21.63 6.04
N LYS A 584 22.71 -22.68 5.28
CA LYS A 584 22.41 -22.76 3.84
C LYS A 584 20.90 -22.69 3.59
N MET A 585 20.12 -23.45 4.35
CA MET A 585 18.65 -23.44 4.28
C MET A 585 18.08 -22.04 4.54
N ILE A 586 18.49 -21.37 5.62
CA ILE A 586 18.01 -20.02 5.96
C ILE A 586 18.39 -19.00 4.87
N ARG A 587 19.61 -19.06 4.33
CA ARG A 587 20.04 -18.18 3.23
C ARG A 587 19.21 -18.40 1.96
N ALA A 588 18.97 -19.65 1.60
CA ALA A 588 18.16 -19.99 0.44
C ALA A 588 16.70 -19.52 0.62
N HIS A 589 16.13 -19.68 1.82
CA HIS A 589 14.80 -19.16 2.15
C HIS A 589 14.74 -17.63 2.06
N ALA A 590 15.71 -16.93 2.63
CA ALA A 590 15.78 -15.47 2.56
C ALA A 590 15.93 -14.95 1.12
N GLN A 591 16.70 -15.65 0.27
CA GLN A 591 16.80 -15.32 -1.15
C GLN A 591 15.47 -15.54 -1.87
N TYR A 592 14.78 -16.65 -1.58
CA TYR A 592 13.47 -16.94 -2.17
C TYR A 592 12.43 -15.86 -1.79
N LEU A 593 12.38 -15.45 -0.51
CA LEU A 593 11.46 -14.39 -0.07
C LEU A 593 11.72 -13.05 -0.76
N LYS A 594 12.96 -12.74 -1.17
CA LYS A 594 13.25 -11.53 -1.97
C LYS A 594 12.72 -11.61 -3.40
N ILE A 595 12.56 -12.81 -3.96
CA ILE A 595 11.95 -13.01 -5.29
C ILE A 595 10.42 -12.88 -5.18
N LEU A 596 9.86 -13.34 -4.05
CA LEU A 596 8.44 -13.30 -3.76
C LEU A 596 7.92 -11.90 -3.37
N ALA A 597 8.73 -11.08 -2.71
CA ALA A 597 8.40 -9.69 -2.37
C ALA A 597 8.41 -8.79 -3.62
#